data_AF-A0A7X8HG39-F1
#
_entry.id   AF-A0A7X8HG39-F1
#
_cell.length_a   1.000
_cell.length_b   1.000
_cell.length_c   1.000
_cell.angle_alpha   90.00
_cell.angle_beta   90.00
_cell.angle_gamma   90.00
#
_symmetry.space_group_name_H-M   'P 1'
#
loop_
_entity.id
_entity.type
_entity.pdbx_description
1 polymer ?
#
loop_
_entity_poly.entity_id
_entity_poly.type
_entity_poly.pdbx_seq_one_letter_code
_entity_poly.pdbx_strand_id
1 'polypeptide(L)'
;MNNTLKRLVKSEHRKFLILMIILIIALILSALIYILTGKASMTTINYESISRMTLGKIFAMSIKRNIPYFLVIIVLTCIGQNYLLIILFGIVSIYYGLSIIYIIRTVGLELKYFMLTFTDYLIFFPILLYFTFISSSISKYTKKAKNIETISRKFDIIISGYIKISLVYLLIIIAYSFIYSIYVYILSRLMVG
;
A
#
# COMPACT_ATOMS: atom_id res chain seq x y z
N MET A 1 -33.53 -10.07 4.51
CA MET A 1 -32.11 -10.13 4.95
C MET A 1 -32.06 -10.09 6.47
N ASN A 2 -31.35 -11.03 7.12
CA ASN A 2 -31.27 -11.12 8.59
C ASN A 2 -30.67 -9.84 9.22
N ASN A 3 -31.19 -9.40 10.36
CA ASN A 3 -30.77 -8.20 11.09
C ASN A 3 -29.28 -8.23 11.48
N THR A 4 -28.74 -9.41 11.78
CA THR A 4 -27.31 -9.62 12.08
C THR A 4 -26.44 -9.38 10.85
N LEU A 5 -26.87 -9.87 9.68
CA LEU A 5 -26.19 -9.66 8.40
C LEU A 5 -26.20 -8.17 8.02
N LYS A 6 -27.34 -7.50 8.20
CA LYS A 6 -27.49 -6.05 7.93
C LYS A 6 -26.56 -5.22 8.82
N ARG A 7 -26.41 -5.57 10.11
CA ARG A 7 -25.46 -4.93 11.02
C ARG A 7 -24.01 -5.17 10.62
N LEU A 8 -23.66 -6.38 10.19
CA LEU A 8 -22.32 -6.73 9.71
C LEU A 8 -21.92 -5.87 8.51
N VAL A 9 -22.76 -5.88 7.46
CA VAL A 9 -22.56 -5.09 6.22
C VAL A 9 -22.40 -3.61 6.54
N LYS A 10 -23.28 -3.05 7.39
CA LYS A 10 -23.19 -1.64 7.80
C LYS A 10 -21.87 -1.34 8.53
N SER A 11 -21.38 -2.27 9.34
CA SER A 11 -20.13 -2.09 10.09
C SER A 11 -18.87 -2.16 9.21
N GLU A 12 -18.87 -3.04 8.21
CA GLU A 12 -17.77 -3.16 7.25
C GLU A 12 -17.76 -1.98 6.27
N HIS A 13 -18.94 -1.57 5.78
CA HIS A 13 -19.08 -0.38 4.96
C HIS A 13 -18.59 0.89 5.68
N ARG A 14 -18.91 1.04 6.97
CA ARG A 14 -18.39 2.17 7.77
C ARG A 14 -16.87 2.17 7.87
N LYS A 15 -16.21 1.01 7.99
CA LYS A 15 -14.74 0.93 8.01
C LYS A 15 -14.15 1.34 6.66
N PHE A 16 -14.72 0.84 5.58
CA PHE A 16 -14.30 1.22 4.24
C PHE A 16 -14.40 2.74 4.06
N LEU A 17 -15.51 3.35 4.46
CA LEU A 17 -15.68 4.81 4.44
C LEU A 17 -14.63 5.54 5.30
N ILE A 18 -14.30 5.02 6.49
CA ILE A 18 -13.24 5.61 7.32
C ILE A 18 -11.89 5.60 6.59
N LEU A 19 -11.51 4.48 5.97
CA LEU A 19 -10.27 4.40 5.18
C LEU A 19 -10.29 5.36 3.99
N MET A 20 -11.43 5.51 3.32
CA MET A 20 -11.59 6.49 2.23
C MET A 20 -11.46 7.93 2.73
N ILE A 21 -12.03 8.27 3.89
CA ILE A 21 -11.88 9.59 4.49
C ILE A 21 -10.42 9.86 4.86
N ILE A 22 -9.74 8.88 5.47
CA ILE A 22 -8.31 8.98 5.80
C ILE A 22 -7.49 9.19 4.53
N LEU A 23 -7.80 8.48 3.46
CA LEU A 23 -7.15 8.66 2.17
C LEU A 23 -7.31 10.10 1.67
N ILE A 24 -8.54 10.63 1.66
CA ILE A 24 -8.80 12.01 1.23
C ILE A 24 -8.01 13.01 2.08
N ILE A 25 -8.04 12.86 3.40
CA ILE A 25 -7.29 13.73 4.33
C ILE A 25 -5.78 13.60 4.09
N ALA A 26 -5.27 12.39 3.90
CA ALA A 26 -3.86 12.14 3.62
C ALA A 26 -3.40 12.79 2.30
N LEU A 27 -4.23 12.75 1.27
CA LEU A 27 -3.95 13.42 0.00
C LEU A 27 -3.97 14.94 0.14
N ILE A 28 -4.94 15.51 0.85
CA ILE A 28 -4.96 16.95 1.16
C ILE A 28 -3.71 17.34 1.95
N LEU A 29 -3.37 16.57 2.98
CA LEU A 29 -2.20 16.82 3.81
C LEU A 29 -0.90 16.72 2.99
N SER A 30 -0.80 15.77 2.07
CA SER A 30 0.35 15.66 1.17
C SER A 30 0.52 16.93 0.32
N ALA A 31 -0.58 17.51 -0.18
CA ALA A 31 -0.54 18.78 -0.91
C ALA A 31 -0.16 19.97 -0.01
N LEU A 32 -0.66 20.00 1.23
CA LEU A 32 -0.28 21.04 2.21
C LEU A 32 1.20 20.96 2.56
N ILE A 33 1.71 19.77 2.90
CA ILE A 33 3.14 19.53 3.17
C ILE A 33 3.95 20.03 1.97
N TYR A 34 3.53 19.66 0.76
CA TYR A 34 4.21 20.08 -0.46
C TYR A 34 4.31 21.60 -0.62
N ILE A 35 3.21 22.33 -0.40
CA ILE A 35 3.17 23.79 -0.48
C ILE A 35 4.08 24.42 0.58
N LEU A 36 4.06 23.89 1.81
CA LEU A 36 4.81 24.41 2.95
C LEU A 36 6.32 24.15 2.87
N THR A 37 6.73 23.01 2.32
CA THR A 37 8.15 22.63 2.26
C THR A 37 8.91 23.40 1.17
N GLY A 38 8.22 24.22 0.38
CA GLY A 38 8.83 25.02 -0.69
C GLY A 38 9.49 24.16 -1.77
N LYS A 39 10.05 24.81 -2.80
CA LYS A 39 10.83 24.12 -3.85
C LYS A 39 12.15 23.61 -3.26
N ALA A 40 12.13 22.49 -2.52
CA ALA A 40 13.37 21.79 -2.18
C ALA A 40 14.08 21.43 -3.49
N SER A 41 15.39 21.68 -3.53
CA SER A 41 16.26 21.61 -4.71
C SER A 41 15.93 20.41 -5.59
N MET A 42 15.50 20.72 -6.82
CA MET A 42 15.25 19.75 -7.87
C MET A 42 16.55 19.03 -8.18
N THR A 43 16.74 17.87 -7.58
CA THR A 43 17.77 16.93 -8.03
C THR A 43 17.25 16.35 -9.34
N THR A 44 17.90 16.73 -10.44
CA THR A 44 17.66 16.11 -11.75
C THR A 44 17.76 14.60 -11.60
N ILE A 45 16.70 13.90 -12.00
CA ILE A 45 16.65 12.44 -11.93
C ILE A 45 17.77 11.92 -12.83
N ASN A 46 18.76 11.24 -12.23
CA ASN A 46 19.90 10.71 -12.97
C ASN A 46 19.49 9.42 -13.70
N TYR A 47 18.91 9.57 -14.90
CA TYR A 47 18.50 8.47 -15.76
C TYR A 47 19.65 7.53 -16.12
N GLU A 48 20.87 8.08 -16.21
CA GLU A 48 22.07 7.31 -16.53
C GLU A 48 22.38 6.28 -15.43
N SER A 49 22.18 6.66 -14.17
CA SER A 49 22.28 5.75 -13.01
C SER A 49 21.26 4.61 -13.07
N ILE A 50 20.00 4.91 -13.43
CA ILE A 50 18.92 3.91 -13.51
C ILE A 50 19.14 2.96 -14.69
N SER A 51 19.57 3.46 -15.85
CA SER A 51 19.80 2.67 -17.06
C SER A 51 20.94 1.63 -16.90
N ARG A 52 21.93 1.93 -16.06
CA ARG A 52 23.05 1.03 -15.75
C ARG A 52 22.72 -0.02 -14.69
N MET A 53 21.52 0.03 -14.08
CA MET A 53 21.11 -0.98 -13.09
C MET A 53 20.76 -2.32 -13.75
N THR A 54 21.21 -3.41 -13.14
CA THR A 54 20.76 -4.75 -13.52
C THR A 54 19.32 -4.99 -13.07
N LEU A 55 18.60 -5.85 -13.79
CA LEU A 55 17.23 -6.24 -13.45
C LEU A 55 17.11 -6.72 -11.99
N GLY A 56 18.07 -7.53 -11.53
CA GLY A 56 18.09 -8.03 -10.14
C GLY A 56 18.21 -6.92 -9.09
N LYS A 57 18.92 -5.83 -9.39
CA LYS A 57 19.04 -4.68 -8.49
C LYS A 57 17.74 -3.88 -8.42
N ILE A 58 17.08 -3.67 -9.56
CA ILE A 58 15.77 -3.02 -9.64
C ILE A 58 14.72 -3.84 -8.88
N PHE A 59 14.74 -5.16 -9.06
CA PHE A 59 13.85 -6.09 -8.37
C PHE A 59 14.05 -6.09 -6.85
N ALA A 60 15.29 -6.16 -6.38
CA ALA A 60 15.59 -6.09 -4.96
C ALA A 60 15.12 -4.76 -4.33
N MET A 61 15.29 -3.63 -5.02
CA MET A 61 14.78 -2.33 -4.57
C MET A 61 13.25 -2.30 -4.52
N SER A 62 12.57 -2.85 -5.54
CA SER A 62 11.10 -2.93 -5.57
C SER A 62 10.55 -3.79 -4.42
N ILE A 63 11.13 -4.96 -4.18
CA ILE A 63 10.75 -5.83 -3.06
C ILE A 63 10.99 -5.16 -1.71
N LYS A 64 12.18 -4.54 -1.51
CA LYS A 64 12.53 -3.86 -0.26
C LYS A 64 11.57 -2.72 0.06
N ARG A 65 11.04 -2.04 -0.97
CA ARG A 65 10.04 -0.97 -0.81
C ARG A 65 8.66 -1.53 -0.47
N ASN A 66 8.25 -2.62 -1.12
CA ASN A 66 6.85 -3.05 -1.13
C ASN A 66 6.51 -4.08 -0.02
N ILE A 67 7.39 -5.05 0.26
CA ILE A 67 7.10 -6.17 1.19
C ILE A 67 6.99 -5.73 2.66
N PRO A 68 7.86 -4.85 3.21
CA PRO A 68 7.85 -4.57 4.65
C PRO A 68 6.50 -4.07 5.17
N TYR A 69 5.79 -3.25 4.40
CA TYR A 69 4.46 -2.77 4.77
C TYR A 69 3.48 -3.92 5.02
N PHE A 70 3.44 -4.89 4.11
CA PHE A 70 2.52 -6.02 4.21
C PHE A 70 2.87 -6.91 5.39
N LEU A 71 4.17 -7.16 5.65
CA LEU A 71 4.60 -7.91 6.83
C LEU A 71 4.15 -7.24 8.13
N VAL A 72 4.33 -5.92 8.26
CA VAL A 72 3.90 -5.16 9.43
C VAL A 72 2.38 -5.26 9.61
N ILE A 73 1.60 -5.12 8.53
CA ILE A 73 0.14 -5.24 8.59
C ILE A 73 -0.30 -6.64 9.04
N ILE A 74 0.34 -7.70 8.53
CA ILE A 74 0.04 -9.09 8.92
C ILE A 74 0.21 -9.25 10.43
N VAL A 75 1.36 -8.83 10.95
CA VAL A 75 1.67 -8.91 12.39
C VAL A 75 0.67 -8.11 13.22
N LEU A 76 0.41 -6.86 12.86
CA LEU A 76 -0.56 -6.01 13.57
C LEU A 76 -1.99 -6.57 13.55
N THR A 77 -2.36 -7.25 12.47
CA THR A 77 -3.67 -7.89 12.34
C THR A 77 -3.80 -9.11 13.25
N CYS A 78 -2.75 -9.96 13.30
CA CYS A 78 -2.70 -11.11 14.19
C CYS A 78 -2.70 -10.72 15.68
N ILE A 79 -2.14 -9.55 16.03
CA ILE A 79 -2.21 -9.01 17.41
C ILE A 79 -3.56 -8.34 17.71
N GLY A 80 -4.33 -7.96 16.68
CA GLY A 80 -5.60 -7.25 16.84
C GLY A 80 -5.47 -5.74 17.04
N GLN A 81 -4.36 -5.13 16.58
CA GLN A 81 -4.06 -3.70 16.71
C GLN A 81 -4.64 -2.86 15.57
N ASN A 82 -5.97 -2.74 15.54
CA ASN A 82 -6.67 -2.04 14.45
C ASN A 82 -6.30 -0.55 14.31
N TYR A 83 -6.04 0.16 15.42
CA TYR A 83 -5.69 1.58 15.38
C TYR A 83 -4.34 1.81 14.70
N LEU A 84 -3.35 0.95 14.96
CA LEU A 84 -2.04 1.04 14.33
C LEU A 84 -2.10 0.76 12.82
N LEU A 85 -2.95 -0.17 12.37
CA LEU A 85 -3.20 -0.41 10.95
C LEU A 85 -3.70 0.86 10.25
N ILE A 86 -4.66 1.54 10.87
CA ILE A 86 -5.26 2.76 10.36
C ILE A 86 -4.23 3.90 10.28
N ILE A 87 -3.42 4.09 11.33
CA ILE A 87 -2.36 5.10 11.36
C ILE A 87 -1.31 4.83 10.27
N LEU A 88 -0.84 3.57 10.17
CA LEU A 88 0.14 3.14 9.18
C LEU A 88 -0.37 3.41 7.75
N PHE A 89 -1.64 3.12 7.49
CA PHE A 89 -2.29 3.42 6.22
C PHE A 89 -2.33 4.91 5.91
N GLY A 90 -2.62 5.75 6.91
CA GLY A 90 -2.58 7.21 6.76
C GLY A 90 -1.19 7.70 6.37
N ILE A 91 -0.14 7.25 7.08
CA ILE A 91 1.26 7.64 6.80
C ILE A 91 1.67 7.23 5.38
N VAL A 92 1.37 5.99 4.98
CA VAL A 92 1.69 5.51 3.63
C VAL A 92 0.90 6.28 2.57
N SER A 93 -0.37 6.58 2.81
CA SER A 93 -1.18 7.39 1.89
C SER A 93 -0.60 8.80 1.69
N ILE A 94 -0.08 9.44 2.76
CA ILE A 94 0.62 10.74 2.67
C ILE A 94 1.88 10.60 1.81
N TYR A 95 2.68 9.56 2.04
CA TYR A 95 3.90 9.29 1.27
C TYR A 95 3.60 9.10 -0.23
N TYR A 96 2.56 8.32 -0.55
CA TYR A 96 2.11 8.13 -1.93
C TYR A 96 1.62 9.46 -2.53
N GLY A 97 0.82 10.23 -1.81
CA GLY A 97 0.36 11.56 -2.25
C GLY A 97 1.51 12.51 -2.54
N LEU A 98 2.50 12.60 -1.65
CA LEU A 98 3.70 13.40 -1.85
C LEU A 98 4.47 12.95 -3.09
N SER A 99 4.65 11.65 -3.26
CA SER A 99 5.36 11.07 -4.39
C SER A 99 4.70 11.48 -5.72
N ILE A 100 3.36 11.46 -5.83
CA ILE A 100 2.63 11.94 -7.03
C ILE A 100 2.94 13.41 -7.31
N ILE A 101 2.84 14.25 -6.29
CA ILE A 101 3.00 15.71 -6.45
C ILE A 101 4.44 16.03 -6.88
N TYR A 102 5.43 15.35 -6.31
CA TYR A 102 6.83 15.48 -6.74
C TYR A 102 7.03 15.03 -8.18
N ILE A 103 6.44 13.90 -8.60
CA ILE A 103 6.54 13.44 -10.00
C ILE A 103 5.97 14.49 -10.95
N ILE A 104 4.73 14.94 -10.71
CA ILE A 104 4.05 15.91 -11.60
C ILE A 104 4.88 17.19 -11.75
N ARG A 105 5.54 17.67 -10.69
CA ARG A 105 6.27 18.95 -10.74
C ARG A 105 7.74 18.82 -11.15
N THR A 106 8.45 17.77 -10.77
CA THR A 106 9.89 17.59 -11.08
C THR A 106 10.11 17.23 -12.54
N VAL A 107 9.19 16.45 -13.11
CA VAL A 107 9.34 15.86 -14.45
C VAL A 107 8.62 16.69 -15.51
N GLY A 108 7.70 17.58 -15.10
CA GLY A 108 6.70 18.11 -16.01
C GLY A 108 5.88 16.97 -16.65
N LEU A 109 5.18 17.26 -17.74
CA LEU A 109 4.47 16.25 -18.54
C LEU A 109 5.43 15.38 -19.37
N GLU A 110 6.67 15.11 -18.93
CA GLU A 110 7.47 14.06 -19.58
C GLU A 110 6.81 12.70 -19.31
N LEU A 111 6.00 12.29 -20.29
CA LEU A 111 5.19 11.08 -20.33
C LEU A 111 5.93 9.83 -19.84
N LYS A 112 7.24 9.75 -20.10
CA LYS A 112 8.07 8.56 -19.79
C LYS A 112 8.21 8.33 -18.28
N TYR A 113 8.47 9.36 -17.47
CA TYR A 113 8.62 9.17 -16.02
C TYR A 113 7.28 9.20 -15.28
N PHE A 114 6.28 9.92 -15.81
CA PHE A 114 4.91 9.72 -15.38
C PHE A 114 4.49 8.25 -15.55
N MET A 115 4.75 7.65 -16.71
CA MET A 115 4.49 6.24 -17.00
C MET A 115 5.19 5.28 -16.03
N LEU A 116 6.44 5.55 -15.61
CA LEU A 116 7.15 4.69 -14.64
C LEU A 116 6.37 4.56 -13.33
N THR A 117 5.96 5.69 -12.79
CA THR A 117 5.39 5.73 -11.45
C THR A 117 3.87 5.60 -11.43
N PHE A 118 3.18 5.89 -12.54
CA PHE A 118 1.73 5.76 -12.68
C PHE A 118 1.24 4.34 -12.36
N THR A 119 2.02 3.32 -12.73
CA THR A 119 1.76 1.91 -12.43
C THR A 119 1.70 1.62 -10.92
N ASP A 120 2.59 2.23 -10.12
CA ASP A 120 2.57 2.09 -8.66
C ASP A 120 1.28 2.69 -8.06
N TYR A 121 0.74 3.76 -8.63
CA TYR A 121 -0.49 4.39 -8.12
C TYR A 121 -1.77 3.68 -8.58
N LEU A 122 -1.82 3.20 -9.83
CA LEU A 122 -3.03 2.54 -10.34
C LEU A 122 -3.16 1.09 -9.92
N ILE A 123 -2.05 0.37 -9.75
CA ILE A 123 -2.09 -1.08 -9.52
C ILE A 123 -1.73 -1.37 -8.07
N PHE A 124 -0.58 -0.90 -7.60
CA PHE A 124 -0.11 -1.27 -6.27
C PHE A 124 -0.93 -0.60 -5.15
N PHE A 125 -1.32 0.66 -5.32
CA PHE A 125 -2.07 1.38 -4.29
C PHE A 125 -3.47 0.79 -4.00
N PRO A 126 -4.30 0.38 -5.00
CA PRO A 126 -5.55 -0.31 -4.73
C PRO A 126 -5.37 -1.66 -4.01
N ILE A 127 -4.33 -2.41 -4.37
CA ILE A 127 -3.96 -3.66 -3.67
C ILE A 127 -3.65 -3.36 -2.20
N LEU A 128 -2.89 -2.30 -1.94
CA LEU A 128 -2.53 -1.85 -0.60
C LEU A 128 -3.75 -1.39 0.23
N LEU A 129 -4.64 -0.59 -0.37
CA LEU A 129 -5.89 -0.15 0.25
C LEU A 129 -6.76 -1.35 0.63
N TYR A 130 -6.97 -2.27 -0.32
CA TYR A 130 -7.86 -3.40 -0.10
C TYR A 130 -7.28 -4.40 0.91
N PHE A 131 -5.96 -4.63 0.87
CA PHE A 131 -5.27 -5.44 1.87
C PHE A 131 -5.40 -4.84 3.28
N THR A 132 -5.23 -3.53 3.41
CA THR A 132 -5.41 -2.80 4.66
C THR A 132 -6.85 -2.92 5.16
N PHE A 133 -7.84 -2.83 4.27
CA PHE A 133 -9.24 -3.00 4.62
C PHE A 133 -9.53 -4.39 5.20
N ILE A 134 -9.12 -5.46 4.50
CA ILE A 134 -9.29 -6.85 4.97
C ILE A 134 -8.60 -7.04 6.34
N SER A 135 -7.38 -6.53 6.46
CA SER A 135 -6.56 -6.63 7.66
C SER A 135 -7.18 -5.89 8.86
N SER A 136 -7.67 -4.68 8.65
CA SER A 136 -8.43 -3.92 9.65
C SER A 136 -9.71 -4.66 10.06
N SER A 137 -10.38 -5.29 9.09
CA SER A 137 -11.59 -6.04 9.36
C SER A 137 -11.33 -7.22 10.26
N ILE A 138 -10.32 -8.02 9.95
CA ILE A 138 -9.94 -9.22 10.70
C ILE A 138 -9.36 -8.85 12.07
N SER A 139 -8.53 -7.81 12.17
CA SER A 139 -7.95 -7.32 13.43
C SER A 139 -9.02 -7.01 14.50
N LYS A 140 -10.16 -6.44 14.09
CA LYS A 140 -11.29 -6.21 14.99
C LYS A 140 -11.91 -7.51 15.52
N TYR A 141 -12.02 -8.54 14.68
CA TYR A 141 -12.50 -9.86 15.13
C TYR A 141 -11.49 -10.52 16.05
N THR A 142 -10.19 -10.39 15.74
CA THR A 142 -9.11 -10.92 16.58
C THR A 142 -9.18 -10.37 18.00
N LYS A 143 -9.31 -9.04 18.14
CA LYS A 143 -9.40 -8.39 19.45
C LYS A 143 -10.65 -8.81 20.24
N LYS A 144 -11.79 -8.98 19.55
CA LYS A 144 -13.05 -9.41 20.19
C LYS A 144 -13.00 -10.87 20.66
N ALA A 145 -12.43 -11.76 19.86
CA ALA A 145 -12.33 -13.17 20.17
C ALA A 145 -11.31 -13.45 21.29
N LYS A 146 -10.21 -12.70 21.34
CA LYS A 146 -9.22 -12.81 22.43
C LYS A 146 -9.79 -12.49 23.82
N ASN A 147 -10.83 -11.65 23.89
CA ASN A 147 -11.54 -11.34 25.13
C ASN A 147 -12.54 -12.43 25.56
N ILE A 148 -12.79 -13.44 24.73
CA ILE A 148 -13.75 -14.51 24.98
C ILE A 148 -12.99 -15.84 24.91
N GLU A 149 -12.35 -16.23 26.02
CA GLU A 149 -11.47 -17.40 26.14
C GLU A 149 -12.09 -18.73 25.64
N THR A 150 -13.43 -18.81 25.57
CA THR A 150 -14.18 -20.01 25.20
C THR A 150 -14.33 -20.28 23.69
N ILE A 151 -13.82 -19.42 22.79
CA ILE A 151 -14.00 -19.58 21.31
C ILE A 151 -12.68 -19.88 20.56
N SER A 152 -11.80 -20.72 21.13
CA SER A 152 -10.48 -21.03 20.54
C SER A 152 -10.56 -21.58 19.10
N ARG A 153 -11.36 -22.61 18.83
CA ARG A 153 -11.33 -23.29 17.51
C ARG A 153 -11.82 -22.42 16.34
N LYS A 154 -12.84 -21.58 16.56
CA LYS A 154 -13.35 -20.67 15.50
C LYS A 154 -12.37 -19.51 15.26
N PHE A 155 -11.68 -19.07 16.32
CA PHE A 155 -10.64 -18.05 16.22
C PHE A 155 -9.44 -18.55 15.40
N ASP A 156 -8.97 -19.77 15.65
CA ASP A 156 -7.85 -20.37 14.92
C ASP A 156 -8.16 -20.51 13.42
N ILE A 157 -9.40 -20.84 13.06
CA ILE A 157 -9.85 -20.89 11.65
C ILE A 157 -9.78 -19.50 11.00
N ILE A 158 -10.20 -18.44 11.71
CA ILE A 158 -10.17 -17.07 11.19
C ILE A 158 -8.74 -16.58 10.96
N ILE A 159 -7.84 -16.80 11.93
CA ILE A 159 -6.43 -16.41 11.83
C ILE A 159 -5.71 -17.23 10.76
N SER A 160 -5.92 -18.54 10.73
CA SER A 160 -5.33 -19.40 9.69
C SER A 160 -5.81 -19.01 8.29
N GLY A 161 -7.11 -18.72 8.13
CA GLY A 161 -7.67 -18.21 6.89
C GLY A 161 -7.04 -16.87 6.47
N TYR A 162 -6.86 -15.95 7.42
CA TYR A 162 -6.18 -14.68 7.17
C TYR A 162 -4.73 -14.86 6.72
N ILE A 163 -3.96 -15.74 7.37
CA ILE A 163 -2.56 -16.01 7.01
C ILE A 163 -2.49 -16.55 5.58
N LYS A 164 -3.39 -17.48 5.20
CA LYS A 164 -3.45 -18.00 3.82
C LYS A 164 -3.74 -16.88 2.81
N ILE A 165 -4.71 -16.02 3.08
CA ILE A 165 -5.01 -14.86 2.22
C ILE A 165 -3.79 -13.93 2.15
N SER A 166 -3.14 -13.67 3.27
CA SER A 166 -1.98 -12.78 3.35
C SER A 166 -0.79 -13.29 2.53
N LEU A 167 -0.55 -14.61 2.53
CA LEU A 167 0.44 -15.25 1.67
C LEU A 167 0.12 -15.06 0.18
N VAL A 168 -1.15 -15.14 -0.21
CA VAL A 168 -1.57 -14.84 -1.58
C VAL A 168 -1.27 -13.38 -1.94
N TYR A 169 -1.53 -12.42 -1.05
CA TYR A 169 -1.17 -11.02 -1.29
C TYR A 169 0.33 -10.81 -1.41
N LEU A 170 1.14 -11.47 -0.58
CA LEU A 170 2.59 -11.43 -0.70
C LEU A 170 3.06 -11.97 -2.06
N LEU A 171 2.48 -13.06 -2.56
CA LEU A 171 2.77 -13.57 -3.90
C LEU A 171 2.38 -12.57 -5.00
N ILE A 172 1.20 -11.95 -4.88
CA ILE A 172 0.76 -10.90 -5.82
C ILE A 172 1.77 -9.75 -5.86
N ILE A 173 2.30 -9.32 -4.72
CA ILE A 173 3.27 -8.22 -4.64
C ILE A 173 4.62 -8.63 -5.21
N ILE A 174 5.07 -9.86 -4.98
CA ILE A 174 6.30 -10.38 -5.58
C ILE A 174 6.16 -10.42 -7.11
N ALA A 175 5.03 -10.93 -7.61
CA ALA A 175 4.73 -10.94 -9.04
C ALA A 175 4.66 -9.52 -9.62
N TYR A 176 3.97 -8.60 -8.93
CA TYR A 176 3.93 -7.19 -9.29
C TYR A 176 5.34 -6.59 -9.34
N SER A 177 6.15 -6.78 -8.30
CA SER A 177 7.53 -6.27 -8.23
C SER A 177 8.40 -6.83 -9.35
N PHE A 178 8.19 -8.08 -9.76
CA PHE A 178 8.91 -8.68 -10.88
C PHE A 178 8.52 -8.02 -12.21
N ILE A 179 7.22 -7.95 -12.51
CA ILE A 179 6.68 -7.32 -13.73
C ILE A 179 7.09 -5.84 -13.78
N TYR A 180 6.95 -5.12 -12.67
CA TYR A 180 7.35 -3.73 -12.53
C TYR A 180 8.85 -3.55 -12.78
N SER A 181 9.69 -4.48 -12.32
CA SER A 181 11.14 -4.39 -12.55
C SER A 181 11.52 -4.60 -14.01
N ILE A 182 10.85 -5.52 -14.70
CA ILE A 182 11.01 -5.71 -16.15
C ILE A 182 10.58 -4.44 -16.88
N TYR A 183 9.43 -3.89 -16.51
CA TYR A 183 8.91 -2.66 -17.07
C TYR A 183 9.88 -1.48 -16.91
N VAL A 184 10.37 -1.24 -15.69
CA VAL A 184 11.36 -0.18 -15.40
C VAL A 184 12.65 -0.41 -16.18
N TYR A 185 13.12 -1.65 -16.28
CA TYR A 185 14.36 -1.99 -16.99
C TYR A 185 14.27 -1.76 -18.50
N ILE A 186 13.14 -2.11 -19.12
CA ILE A 186 12.91 -1.85 -20.55
C ILE A 186 12.82 -0.34 -20.78
N LEU A 187 12.01 0.34 -19.97
CA LEU A 187 11.78 1.77 -20.16
C LEU A 187 13.05 2.59 -19.92
N SER A 188 13.85 2.27 -18.89
CA SER A 188 15.09 3.00 -18.59
C SER A 188 16.11 2.90 -19.71
N ARG A 189 16.14 1.80 -20.48
CA ARG A 189 17.00 1.63 -21.65
C ARG A 189 16.51 2.43 -22.86
N LEU A 190 15.19 2.48 -23.06
CA LEU A 190 14.56 3.33 -24.08
C LEU A 190 14.65 4.83 -23.78
N MET A 191 15.04 5.21 -22.56
CA MET A 191 15.20 6.60 -22.13
C MET A 191 16.61 7.17 -22.34
N VAL A 192 17.62 6.32 -22.55
CA VAL A 192 19.02 6.73 -22.77
C VAL A 192 19.46 6.51 -24.24
N GLY A 193 18.62 5.83 -25.02
CA GLY A 193 18.81 5.64 -26.47
C GLY A 193 18.26 6.78 -27.31
#